data_AF-A0A376ZFW2-F1
#
_entry.id   AF-A0A376ZFW2-F1
#
_cell.length_a   1.000
_cell.length_b   1.000
_cell.length_c   1.000
_cell.angle_alpha   90.00
_cell.angle_beta   90.00
_cell.angle_gamma   90.00
#
_symmetry.space_group_name_H-M   'P 1'
#
loop_
_entity.id
_entity.type
_entity.pdbx_description
1 polymer ?
#
loop_
_entity_poly.entity_id
_entity_poly.type
_entity_poly.pdbx_seq_one_letter_code
_entity_poly.pdbx_strand_id
1 'polypeptide(L)'
;MQRPWGIKAFSRYLGEDKNAWLEWDSCALMYASNAQDAIPTLIDQGDNDQFLADQLQPAVLAEAARQKAWPMTLRIQPGYDHSYYFIASFIEDHLRFHAQYLLK
;
A
#
# COMPACT_ATOMS: atom_id res chain seq x y z
N MET A 1 8.47 7.55 5.36
CA MET A 1 9.82 7.18 5.84
C MET A 1 9.84 5.69 6.10
N GLN A 2 10.89 5.03 5.63
CA GLN A 2 10.93 3.58 5.41
C GLN A 2 10.94 2.76 6.70
N ARG A 3 10.40 1.54 6.60
CA ARG A 3 10.12 0.62 7.72
C ARG A 3 11.26 -0.39 7.89
N PRO A 4 11.42 -1.04 9.06
CA PRO A 4 12.56 -1.92 9.30
C PRO A 4 12.77 -3.00 8.23
N TRP A 5 11.70 -3.62 7.72
CA TRP A 5 11.81 -4.58 6.61
C TRP A 5 12.32 -3.94 5.32
N GLY A 6 11.76 -2.80 4.93
CA GLY A 6 12.18 -2.05 3.75
C GLY A 6 13.65 -1.63 3.85
N ILE A 7 14.06 -1.03 4.97
CA ILE A 7 15.45 -0.60 5.20
C ILE A 7 16.42 -1.78 5.05
N LYS A 8 16.12 -2.91 5.70
CA LYS A 8 16.98 -4.10 5.66
C LYS A 8 17.09 -4.69 4.26
N ALA A 9 16.00 -4.70 3.48
CA ALA A 9 16.00 -5.22 2.12
C ALA A 9 16.73 -4.27 1.16
N PHE A 10 16.38 -2.98 1.20
CA PHE A 10 16.94 -1.99 0.30
C PHE A 10 18.44 -1.76 0.53
N SER A 11 18.93 -1.75 1.77
CA SER A 11 20.38 -1.65 2.01
C SER A 11 21.17 -2.82 1.42
N ARG A 12 20.57 -4.02 1.37
CA ARG A 12 21.19 -5.21 0.79
C ARG A 12 21.11 -5.26 -0.72
N TYR A 13 20.00 -4.84 -1.32
CA TYR A 13 19.75 -5.00 -2.75
C TYR A 13 20.12 -3.75 -3.57
N LEU A 14 19.92 -2.57 -2.99
CA LEU A 14 20.07 -1.28 -3.67
C LEU A 14 21.27 -0.47 -3.12
N GLY A 15 21.94 -0.97 -2.08
CA GLY A 15 23.03 -0.28 -1.39
C GLY A 15 22.53 0.80 -0.42
N GLU A 16 23.47 1.58 0.13
CA GLU A 16 23.20 2.55 1.20
C GLU A 16 22.67 3.91 0.70
N ASP A 17 22.63 4.14 -0.61
CA ASP A 17 22.07 5.38 -1.17
C ASP A 17 20.54 5.36 -1.10
N LYS A 18 20.01 6.08 -0.11
CA LYS A 18 18.56 6.17 0.12
C LYS A 18 17.80 6.88 -0.99
N ASN A 19 18.47 7.69 -1.83
CA ASN A 19 17.81 8.33 -2.96
C ASN A 19 17.40 7.26 -4.00
N ALA A 20 18.25 6.25 -4.21
CA ALA A 20 17.95 5.13 -5.10
C ALA A 20 16.73 4.30 -4.63
N TRP A 21 16.37 4.39 -3.35
CA TRP A 21 15.24 3.65 -2.79
C TRP A 21 13.88 4.31 -3.09
N LEU A 22 13.86 5.60 -3.44
CA LEU A 22 12.61 6.35 -3.66
C LEU A 22 11.79 5.80 -4.83
N GLU A 23 12.44 5.22 -5.83
CA GLU A 23 11.79 4.57 -6.97
C GLU A 23 11.03 3.28 -6.59
N TRP A 24 11.21 2.79 -5.36
CA TRP A 24 10.63 1.54 -4.86
C TRP A 24 9.71 1.74 -3.66
N ASP A 25 9.49 2.98 -3.22
CA ASP A 25 8.61 3.32 -2.11
C ASP A 25 7.29 3.87 -2.65
N SER A 26 6.17 3.21 -2.34
CA SER A 26 4.83 3.59 -2.85
C SER A 26 4.42 5.01 -2.46
N CYS A 27 4.80 5.50 -1.28
CA CYS A 27 4.50 6.87 -0.88
C CYS A 27 5.33 7.86 -1.70
N ALA A 28 6.63 7.59 -1.87
CA ALA A 28 7.51 8.44 -2.67
C ALA A 28 7.05 8.52 -4.14
N LEU A 29 6.72 7.37 -4.74
CA LEU A 29 6.17 7.28 -6.09
C LEU A 29 4.87 8.08 -6.23
N MET A 30 3.96 7.94 -5.28
CA MET A 30 2.69 8.67 -5.29
C MET A 30 2.90 10.19 -5.17
N TYR A 31 3.81 10.65 -4.31
CA TYR A 31 4.12 12.08 -4.21
C TYR A 31 4.74 12.63 -5.51
N ALA A 32 5.59 11.85 -6.17
CA ALA A 32 6.27 12.22 -7.41
C ALA A 32 5.39 12.13 -8.67
N SER A 33 4.24 11.44 -8.61
CA SER A 33 3.35 11.24 -9.76
C SER A 33 2.73 12.56 -10.26
N ASN A 34 2.22 12.58 -11.49
CA ASN A 34 1.24 13.60 -11.88
C ASN A 34 -0.19 13.03 -11.77
N ALA A 35 -1.21 13.86 -12.05
CA ALA A 35 -2.62 13.51 -11.81
C ALA A 35 -3.17 12.45 -12.79
N GLN A 36 -2.64 12.40 -14.01
CA GLN A 36 -2.92 11.40 -15.06
C GLN A 36 -2.39 9.98 -14.77
N ASP A 37 -1.40 9.85 -13.88
CA ASP A 37 -0.76 8.60 -13.48
C ASP A 37 -1.60 7.89 -12.41
N ALA A 38 -2.58 8.59 -11.85
CA ALA A 38 -3.43 8.11 -10.79
C ALA A 38 -4.31 6.96 -11.26
N ILE A 39 -4.18 5.82 -10.58
CA ILE A 39 -4.98 4.62 -10.85
C ILE A 39 -5.92 4.32 -9.68
N PRO A 40 -7.15 3.84 -9.96
CA PRO A 40 -8.03 3.33 -8.91
C PRO A 40 -7.30 2.32 -8.03
N THR A 41 -7.32 2.54 -6.71
CA THR A 41 -6.58 1.71 -5.76
C THR A 41 -7.50 1.30 -4.61
N LEU A 42 -7.53 0.01 -4.26
CA LEU A 42 -8.24 -0.53 -3.11
C LEU A 42 -7.24 -1.20 -2.17
N ILE A 43 -7.29 -0.87 -0.88
CA ILE A 43 -6.48 -1.51 0.17
C ILE A 43 -7.42 -1.98 1.27
N ASP A 44 -7.26 -3.22 1.70
CA ASP A 44 -7.82 -3.75 2.95
C ASP A 44 -6.69 -4.00 3.94
N GLN A 45 -6.90 -3.60 5.19
CA GLN A 45 -5.97 -3.83 6.29
C GLN A 45 -6.72 -4.37 7.50
N GLY A 46 -6.30 -5.54 8.01
CA GLY A 46 -6.75 -6.01 9.32
C GLY A 46 -6.21 -5.14 10.46
N ASP A 47 -7.04 -4.77 11.43
CA ASP A 47 -6.60 -3.95 12.58
C ASP A 47 -5.90 -4.75 13.70
N ASN A 48 -6.01 -6.08 13.67
CA ASN A 48 -5.30 -7.01 14.55
C ASN A 48 -4.05 -7.60 13.89
N ASP A 49 -3.59 -6.98 12.80
CA ASP A 49 -2.34 -7.34 12.15
C ASP A 49 -1.15 -6.88 13.01
N GLN A 50 -0.38 -7.87 13.48
CA GLN A 50 0.80 -7.66 14.32
C GLN A 50 1.90 -6.80 13.66
N PHE A 51 1.87 -6.59 12.35
CA PHE A 51 2.85 -5.78 11.61
C PHE A 51 2.35 -4.37 11.28
N LEU A 52 1.09 -4.04 11.62
CA LEU A 52 0.41 -2.81 11.25
C LEU A 52 1.20 -1.55 11.66
N ALA A 53 1.59 -1.47 12.94
CA ALA A 53 2.23 -0.29 13.51
C ALA A 53 3.68 -0.13 13.04
N ASP A 54 4.43 -1.23 12.92
CA ASP A 54 5.89 -1.16 12.70
C ASP A 54 6.29 -1.26 11.23
N GLN A 55 5.53 -2.00 10.43
CA GLN A 55 5.91 -2.34 9.05
C GLN A 55 4.96 -1.80 7.99
N LEU A 56 3.64 -1.80 8.21
CA LEU A 56 2.69 -1.51 7.13
C LEU A 56 2.32 -0.03 7.06
N GLN A 57 1.79 0.50 8.17
CA GLN A 57 1.34 1.89 8.31
C GLN A 57 0.57 2.44 7.09
N PRO A 58 -0.56 1.81 6.67
CA PRO A 58 -1.31 2.23 5.48
C PRO A 58 -1.86 3.66 5.59
N ALA A 59 -2.00 4.20 6.81
CA ALA A 59 -2.37 5.59 7.05
C ALA A 59 -1.40 6.60 6.40
N VAL A 60 -0.10 6.27 6.31
CA VAL A 60 0.90 7.14 5.66
C VAL A 60 0.65 7.21 4.15
N LEU A 61 0.29 6.09 3.53
CA LEU A 61 -0.04 6.03 2.11
C LEU A 61 -1.39 6.69 1.82
N ALA A 62 -2.39 6.50 2.69
CA ALA A 62 -3.67 7.17 2.57
C ALA A 62 -3.54 8.71 2.64
N GLU A 63 -2.64 9.22 3.48
CA GLU A 63 -2.34 10.64 3.53
C GLU A 63 -1.67 11.15 2.25
N ALA A 64 -0.71 10.38 1.70
CA ALA A 64 -0.13 10.69 0.39
C ALA A 64 -1.19 10.72 -0.73
N ALA A 65 -2.10 9.73 -0.73
CA ALA A 65 -3.21 9.63 -1.67
C ALA A 65 -4.13 10.84 -1.57
N ARG A 66 -4.47 11.25 -0.35
CA ARG A 66 -5.31 12.43 -0.08
C ARG A 66 -4.66 13.71 -0.61
N GLN A 67 -3.35 13.91 -0.38
CA GLN A 67 -2.64 15.09 -0.86
C GLN A 67 -2.53 15.15 -2.39
N LYS A 68 -2.48 13.99 -3.05
CA LYS A 68 -2.38 13.87 -4.50
C LYS A 68 -3.72 13.73 -5.21
N ALA A 69 -4.83 13.79 -4.47
CA ALA A 69 -6.17 13.46 -4.97
C ALA A 69 -6.22 12.11 -5.71
N TRP A 70 -5.44 11.14 -5.22
CA TRP A 70 -5.35 9.80 -5.78
C TRP A 70 -6.64 9.04 -5.48
N PRO A 71 -7.25 8.32 -6.45
CA PRO A 71 -8.50 7.60 -6.26
C PRO A 71 -8.27 6.30 -5.48
N MET A 72 -7.98 6.44 -4.19
CA MET A 72 -7.71 5.35 -3.25
C MET A 72 -8.90 5.14 -2.29
N THR A 73 -9.27 3.88 -2.09
CA THR A 73 -10.13 3.44 -0.99
C THR A 73 -9.31 2.58 -0.03
N LEU A 74 -9.18 3.00 1.22
CA LEU A 74 -8.59 2.21 2.30
C LEU A 74 -9.70 1.75 3.25
N ARG A 75 -9.80 0.43 3.48
CA ARG A 75 -10.74 -0.18 4.41
C ARG A 75 -9.97 -0.83 5.57
N ILE A 76 -10.38 -0.51 6.79
CA ILE A 76 -9.87 -1.19 8.00
C ILE A 76 -10.86 -2.29 8.35
N GLN A 77 -10.37 -3.51 8.53
CA GLN A 77 -11.15 -4.72 8.75
C GLN A 77 -11.00 -5.18 10.21
N PRO A 78 -12.01 -4.96 11.08
CA PRO A 78 -11.88 -5.23 12.51
C PRO A 78 -11.68 -6.71 12.84
N GLY A 79 -10.73 -7.01 13.71
CA GLY A 79 -10.40 -8.35 14.20
C GLY A 79 -9.56 -9.20 13.24
N TYR A 80 -9.31 -8.74 12.02
CA TYR A 80 -8.54 -9.48 11.03
C TYR A 80 -7.03 -9.29 11.20
N ASP A 81 -6.28 -10.34 10.85
CA ASP A 81 -4.83 -10.43 10.99
C ASP A 81 -4.10 -10.32 9.64
N HIS A 82 -2.84 -10.79 9.59
CA HIS A 82 -2.00 -10.80 8.38
C HIS A 82 -2.10 -12.08 7.54
N SER A 83 -3.00 -13.00 7.88
CA SER A 83 -2.98 -14.35 7.33
C SER A 83 -3.73 -14.48 6.00
N TYR A 84 -3.61 -15.65 5.37
CA TYR A 84 -4.46 -15.98 4.23
C TYR A 84 -5.96 -16.09 4.60
N TYR A 85 -6.32 -16.28 5.88
CA TYR A 85 -7.72 -16.22 6.29
C TYR A 85 -8.28 -14.81 6.09
N PHE A 86 -7.50 -13.78 6.42
CA PHE A 86 -7.86 -12.40 6.11
C PHE A 86 -8.00 -12.17 4.61
N ILE A 87 -6.97 -12.55 3.82
CA ILE A 87 -6.99 -12.35 2.36
C ILE A 87 -8.21 -13.04 1.73
N ALA A 88 -8.44 -14.31 2.05
CA ALA A 88 -9.54 -15.09 1.48
C ALA A 88 -10.93 -14.52 1.84
N SER A 89 -11.05 -13.83 2.98
CA SER A 89 -12.32 -13.22 3.40
C SER A 89 -12.75 -12.03 2.53
N PHE A 90 -11.79 -11.34 1.90
CA PHE A 90 -12.04 -10.13 1.10
C PHE A 90 -11.59 -10.25 -0.37
N ILE A 91 -11.02 -11.38 -0.78
CA ILE A 91 -10.49 -11.56 -2.15
C ILE A 91 -11.58 -11.38 -3.22
N GLU A 92 -12.82 -11.77 -2.95
CA GLU A 92 -13.93 -11.57 -3.89
C GLU A 92 -14.19 -10.07 -4.17
N ASP A 93 -14.11 -9.22 -3.15
CA ASP A 93 -14.24 -7.77 -3.32
C ASP A 93 -13.13 -7.22 -4.21
N HIS A 94 -11.90 -7.68 -4.03
CA HIS A 94 -10.75 -7.28 -4.86
C HIS A 94 -10.92 -7.74 -6.31
N LEU A 95 -11.38 -8.98 -6.53
CA LEU A 95 -11.68 -9.49 -7.87
C LEU A 95 -12.76 -8.64 -8.57
N ARG A 96 -13.84 -8.32 -7.86
CA ARG A 96 -14.92 -7.47 -8.39
C ARG A 96 -14.46 -6.04 -8.64
N PHE A 97 -13.64 -5.47 -7.74
CA PHE A 97 -13.02 -4.17 -7.93
C PHE A 97 -12.19 -4.13 -9.22
N HIS A 98 -11.29 -5.10 -9.43
CA HIS A 98 -10.48 -5.15 -10.64
C HIS A 98 -11.32 -5.40 -11.90
N ALA A 99 -12.34 -6.26 -11.82
CA ALA A 99 -13.23 -6.53 -12.96
C ALA A 99 -13.91 -5.26 -13.51
N GLN A 100 -14.23 -4.28 -12.66
CA GLN A 100 -14.80 -2.98 -13.08
C GLN A 100 -13.87 -2.17 -14.02
N TYR A 101 -12.56 -2.42 -13.98
CA TYR A 101 -11.57 -1.69 -14.75
C TYR A 101 -10.95 -2.52 -15.88
N LEU A 102 -10.92 -3.85 -15.74
CA LEU A 102 -10.35 -4.76 -16.75
C LEU A 102 -11.35 -5.19 -17.83
N LEU A 103 -12.63 -5.30 -17.49
CA LEU A 103 -13.68 -5.76 -18.42
C LEU A 103 -14.41 -4.61 -19.11
N LYS A 104 -13.74 -3.46 -19.24
CA LYS A 104 -14.28 -2.29 -19.94
C LYS A 104 -14.27 -2.48 -21.45
#